data_AF-A0A3A0CXV0-F1
#
_entry.id   AF-A0A3A0CXV0-F1
#
_cell.length_a   1.000
_cell.length_b   1.000
_cell.length_c   1.000
_cell.angle_alpha   90.00
_cell.angle_beta   90.00
_cell.angle_gamma   90.00
#
_symmetry.space_group_name_H-M   'P 1'
#
loop_
_entity.id
_entity.type
_entity.pdbx_description
1 polymer ?
#
loop_
_entity_poly.entity_id
_entity_poly.type
_entity_poly.pdbx_seq_one_letter_code
_entity_poly.pdbx_strand_id
1 'polypeptide(L)'
;MVLIAFVTSAGGCGGGRNADLARQAEERGDPAVAYDYYCRAAQDHRGSLTIADGLERTRPAAAAYWERLALTAADEGRYADAWRCWMRTIEIQPDHATAAQMIRQLETEHSTQIAAVREDWLKRGNTALPRAQLEPRRSVAKADAVRDSSPTEASQATTPAGSMARADGATLAARDPREPAPQPAKPPPRPRRPERSESQRKTREPTDKITARAADTSTDSAPGEEPVVHSERPAKRPAMHGGAPSLAGENTAFQVVRTYSLQDQRFPRTGDAIDGITLKLKDTDEDDGVIEVDVDLLKGGERIRKVRALRVGRSLTFRGASGQTYRMTIISAHHRTHTVRIGFRAE
;
A
#
# COMPACT_ATOMS: atom_id res chain seq x y z
N MET A 1 56.69 -34.02 -11.14
CA MET A 1 55.69 -34.10 -12.23
C MET A 1 54.35 -33.75 -11.62
N VAL A 2 53.93 -32.47 -11.71
CA VAL A 2 52.73 -31.95 -11.03
C VAL A 2 51.57 -32.03 -12.02
N LEU A 3 50.60 -32.90 -11.72
CA LEU A 3 49.40 -33.10 -12.54
C LEU A 3 48.42 -31.96 -12.22
N ILE A 4 48.41 -30.91 -13.06
CA ILE A 4 47.41 -29.85 -12.98
C ILE A 4 46.13 -30.38 -13.63
N ALA A 5 45.19 -30.83 -12.80
CA ALA A 5 43.85 -31.19 -13.25
C ALA A 5 43.05 -29.91 -13.56
N PHE A 6 42.97 -29.57 -14.85
CA PHE A 6 42.02 -28.57 -15.32
C PHE A 6 40.62 -29.18 -15.26
N VAL A 7 39.86 -28.81 -14.22
CA VAL A 7 38.42 -29.05 -14.17
C VAL A 7 37.78 -28.10 -15.19
N THR A 8 37.64 -28.56 -16.42
CA THR A 8 36.83 -27.90 -17.43
C THR A 8 35.36 -28.09 -17.06
N SER A 9 34.77 -27.07 -16.44
CA SER A 9 33.32 -26.97 -16.21
C SER A 9 32.62 -26.81 -17.56
N ALA A 10 32.33 -27.92 -18.22
CA ALA A 10 31.60 -27.94 -19.47
C ALA A 10 30.13 -27.57 -19.24
N GLY A 11 29.68 -26.50 -19.90
CA GLY A 11 28.31 -26.34 -20.38
C GLY A 11 27.19 -26.19 -19.36
N GLY A 12 27.33 -25.26 -18.40
CA GLY A 12 26.21 -24.85 -17.55
C GLY A 12 25.23 -23.93 -18.27
N CYS A 13 23.96 -24.35 -18.31
CA CYS A 13 22.79 -23.64 -18.84
C CYS A 13 22.85 -22.11 -18.63
N GLY A 14 22.68 -21.34 -19.71
CA GLY A 14 22.90 -19.89 -19.76
C GLY A 14 22.02 -18.98 -18.89
N GLY A 15 21.07 -19.50 -18.11
CA GLY A 15 20.24 -18.65 -17.23
C GLY A 15 20.83 -18.42 -15.83
N GLY A 16 22.01 -18.98 -15.51
CA GLY A 16 22.73 -18.66 -14.27
C GLY A 16 23.13 -17.18 -14.17
N ARG A 17 23.34 -16.50 -15.31
CA ARG A 17 23.82 -15.11 -15.34
C ARG A 17 22.87 -14.13 -14.64
N ASN A 18 21.56 -14.26 -14.84
CA ASN A 18 20.59 -13.37 -14.20
C ASN A 18 20.52 -13.63 -12.68
N ALA A 19 20.62 -14.89 -12.25
CA ALA A 19 20.66 -15.23 -10.83
C ALA A 19 21.94 -14.72 -10.15
N ASP A 20 23.09 -14.78 -10.81
CA ASP A 20 24.35 -14.25 -10.28
C ASP A 20 24.33 -12.71 -10.20
N LEU A 21 23.78 -12.04 -11.22
CA LEU A 21 23.58 -10.58 -11.19
C LEU A 21 22.61 -10.16 -10.08
N ALA A 22 21.57 -10.96 -9.82
CA ALA A 22 20.65 -10.72 -8.71
C ALA A 22 21.37 -10.76 -7.36
N ARG A 23 22.20 -11.79 -7.11
CA ARG A 23 23.01 -11.88 -5.88
C ARG A 23 23.98 -10.72 -5.74
N GLN A 24 24.67 -10.34 -6.81
CA GLN A 24 25.56 -9.17 -6.79
C GLN A 24 24.81 -7.86 -6.49
N ALA A 25 23.55 -7.73 -6.93
CA ALA A 25 22.73 -6.58 -6.57
C ALA A 25 22.27 -6.63 -5.10
N GLU A 26 21.95 -7.80 -4.57
CA GLU A 26 21.67 -7.98 -3.13
C GLU A 26 22.89 -7.59 -2.27
N GLU A 27 24.09 -8.06 -2.64
CA GLU A 27 25.33 -7.77 -1.93
C GLU A 27 25.66 -6.27 -1.92
N ARG A 28 25.26 -5.54 -2.97
CA ARG A 28 25.38 -4.08 -3.04
C ARG A 28 24.28 -3.33 -2.27
N GLY A 29 23.25 -4.03 -1.78
CA GLY A 29 22.12 -3.42 -1.09
C GLY A 29 21.11 -2.75 -2.03
N ASP A 30 21.01 -3.21 -3.28
CA ASP A 30 20.08 -2.71 -4.31
C ASP A 30 18.89 -3.69 -4.50
N PRO A 31 17.93 -3.76 -3.55
CA PRO A 31 16.91 -4.82 -3.55
C PRO A 31 15.96 -4.77 -4.74
N ALA A 32 15.67 -3.57 -5.28
CA ALA A 32 14.82 -3.43 -6.46
C ALA A 32 15.48 -4.02 -7.71
N VAL A 33 16.78 -3.77 -7.89
CA VAL A 33 17.56 -4.31 -9.01
C VAL A 33 17.72 -5.83 -8.86
N ALA A 34 17.98 -6.31 -7.64
CA ALA A 34 18.04 -7.74 -7.36
C ALA A 34 16.73 -8.45 -7.71
N TYR A 35 15.59 -7.89 -7.27
CA TYR A 35 14.27 -8.44 -7.57
C TYR A 35 14.00 -8.52 -9.09
N ASP A 36 14.31 -7.47 -9.84
CA ASP A 36 14.15 -7.45 -11.29
C ASP A 36 15.01 -8.53 -11.99
N TYR A 37 16.25 -8.73 -11.55
CA TYR A 37 17.10 -9.80 -12.06
C TYR A 37 16.56 -11.19 -11.71
N TYR A 38 16.04 -11.39 -10.51
CA TYR A 38 15.38 -12.64 -10.14
C TYR A 38 14.11 -12.90 -10.96
N CYS A 39 13.31 -11.88 -11.27
CA CYS A 39 12.15 -12.02 -12.15
C CYS A 39 12.56 -12.50 -13.55
N ARG A 40 13.64 -11.95 -14.11
CA ARG A 40 14.20 -12.40 -15.40
C ARG A 40 14.75 -13.83 -15.30
N ALA A 41 15.51 -14.13 -14.25
CA ALA A 41 16.02 -15.48 -14.00
C ALA A 41 14.87 -16.51 -13.89
N ALA A 42 13.75 -16.14 -13.26
CA ALA A 42 12.58 -17.01 -13.12
C ALA A 42 11.89 -17.32 -14.46
N GLN A 43 11.97 -16.40 -15.43
CA GLN A 43 11.47 -16.65 -16.79
C GLN A 43 12.33 -17.70 -17.50
N ASP A 44 13.65 -17.61 -17.34
CA ASP A 44 14.63 -18.53 -17.94
C ASP A 44 14.64 -19.91 -17.24
N HIS A 45 14.29 -19.95 -15.96
CA HIS A 45 14.42 -21.12 -15.08
C HIS A 45 13.16 -21.38 -14.25
N ARG A 46 12.08 -21.73 -14.93
CA ARG A 46 10.82 -22.11 -14.25
C ARG A 46 11.06 -23.29 -13.30
N GLY A 47 10.66 -23.14 -12.04
CA GLY A 47 10.77 -24.18 -11.01
C GLY A 47 12.08 -24.20 -10.23
N SER A 48 13.02 -23.28 -10.50
CA SER A 48 14.23 -23.17 -9.68
C SER A 48 13.90 -22.67 -8.27
N LEU A 49 14.16 -23.51 -7.27
CA LEU A 49 13.93 -23.17 -5.85
C LEU A 49 14.82 -22.01 -5.39
N THR A 50 16.07 -21.95 -5.84
CA THR A 50 17.01 -20.88 -5.45
C THR A 50 16.56 -19.50 -5.94
N ILE A 51 15.90 -19.44 -7.11
CA ILE A 51 15.35 -18.19 -7.65
C ILE A 51 14.06 -17.83 -6.92
N ALA A 52 13.21 -18.82 -6.61
CA ALA A 52 12.00 -18.60 -5.82
C ALA A 52 12.33 -18.05 -4.42
N ASP A 53 13.31 -18.65 -3.72
CA ASP A 53 13.77 -18.18 -2.41
C ASP A 53 14.38 -16.77 -2.49
N GLY A 54 15.11 -16.47 -3.57
CA GLY A 54 15.63 -15.14 -3.86
C GLY A 54 14.53 -14.08 -4.06
N LEU A 55 13.49 -14.41 -4.82
CA LEU A 55 12.32 -13.55 -5.00
C LEU A 55 11.62 -13.30 -3.66
N GLU A 56 11.33 -14.35 -2.88
CA GLU A 56 10.63 -14.21 -1.60
C GLU A 56 11.41 -13.33 -0.62
N ARG A 57 12.72 -13.50 -0.55
CA ARG A 57 13.61 -12.73 0.33
C ARG A 57 13.75 -11.27 -0.08
N THR A 58 13.83 -10.98 -1.38
CA THR A 58 14.02 -9.60 -1.89
C THR A 58 12.73 -8.80 -2.02
N ARG A 59 11.59 -9.48 -2.17
CA ARG A 59 10.27 -8.86 -2.41
C ARG A 59 9.92 -7.74 -1.43
N PRO A 60 10.01 -7.90 -0.09
CA PRO A 60 9.62 -6.83 0.84
C PRO A 60 10.52 -5.59 0.73
N ALA A 61 11.83 -5.79 0.60
CA ALA A 61 12.78 -4.70 0.50
C ALA A 61 12.66 -3.95 -0.85
N ALA A 62 12.35 -4.66 -1.93
CA ALA A 62 12.06 -4.07 -3.23
C ALA A 62 10.77 -3.24 -3.20
N ALA A 63 9.69 -3.76 -2.59
CA ALA A 63 8.43 -3.03 -2.43
C ALA A 63 8.62 -1.73 -1.61
N ALA A 64 9.33 -1.81 -0.49
CA ALA A 64 9.65 -0.65 0.35
C ALA A 64 10.54 0.39 -0.35
N TYR A 65 11.38 -0.02 -1.31
CA TYR A 65 12.14 0.91 -2.16
C TYR A 65 11.20 1.71 -3.07
N TRP A 66 10.29 1.03 -3.77
CA TRP A 66 9.33 1.68 -4.67
C TRP A 66 8.32 2.57 -3.93
N GLU A 67 7.89 2.17 -2.73
CA GLU A 67 7.09 3.02 -1.84
C GLU A 67 7.80 4.34 -1.53
N ARG A 68 9.08 4.29 -1.11
CA ARG A 68 9.85 5.51 -0.80
C ARG A 68 10.01 6.42 -2.01
N LEU A 69 10.24 5.85 -3.19
CA LEU A 69 10.27 6.63 -4.44
C LEU A 69 8.90 7.24 -4.77
N ALA A 70 7.81 6.51 -4.54
CA ALA A 70 6.46 6.98 -4.79
C ALA A 70 6.13 8.18 -3.90
N LEU A 71 6.47 8.10 -2.62
CA LEU A 71 6.30 9.20 -1.65
C LEU A 71 7.12 10.42 -2.06
N THR A 72 8.41 10.23 -2.37
CA THR A 72 9.30 11.32 -2.80
C THR A 72 8.76 12.01 -4.07
N ALA A 73 8.30 11.23 -5.06
CA ALA A 73 7.73 11.79 -6.28
C ALA A 73 6.41 12.54 -6.03
N ALA A 74 5.57 12.07 -5.09
CA ALA A 74 4.35 12.77 -4.71
C ALA A 74 4.65 14.10 -4.00
N ASP A 75 5.64 14.12 -3.11
CA ASP A 75 6.08 15.33 -2.40
C ASP A 75 6.64 16.40 -3.36
N GLU A 76 7.28 15.97 -4.44
CA GLU A 76 7.76 16.85 -5.51
C GLU A 76 6.66 17.28 -6.50
N GLY A 77 5.42 16.84 -6.31
CA GLY A 77 4.29 17.11 -7.21
C GLY A 77 4.33 16.34 -8.54
N ARG A 78 5.22 15.32 -8.66
CA ARG A 78 5.32 14.44 -9.84
C ARG A 78 4.35 13.26 -9.73
N TYR A 79 3.05 13.54 -9.69
CA TYR A 79 2.02 12.53 -9.41
C TYR A 79 1.95 11.39 -10.41
N ALA A 80 2.28 11.64 -11.68
CA ALA A 80 2.37 10.61 -12.71
C ALA A 80 3.45 9.55 -12.38
N ASP A 81 4.61 9.97 -11.87
CA ASP A 81 5.70 9.07 -11.46
C ASP A 81 5.38 8.38 -10.14
N ALA A 82 4.77 9.11 -9.19
CA ALA A 82 4.28 8.52 -7.93
C ALA A 82 3.32 7.36 -8.20
N TRP A 83 2.37 7.56 -9.12
CA TRP A 83 1.42 6.51 -9.52
C TRP A 83 2.13 5.27 -10.09
N ARG A 84 3.13 5.44 -10.97
CA ARG A 84 3.93 4.31 -11.51
C ARG A 84 4.63 3.54 -10.39
N CYS A 85 5.24 4.27 -9.45
CA CYS A 85 5.96 3.64 -8.35
C CYS A 85 4.99 2.85 -7.46
N TRP A 86 3.81 3.37 -7.15
CA TRP A 86 2.80 2.63 -6.39
C TRP A 86 2.26 1.40 -7.13
N MET A 87 2.06 1.49 -8.44
CA MET A 87 1.70 0.31 -9.25
C MET A 87 2.78 -0.76 -9.17
N ARG A 88 4.06 -0.36 -9.25
CA ARG A 88 5.19 -1.28 -9.10
C ARG A 88 5.25 -1.92 -7.72
N THR A 89 4.91 -1.18 -6.66
CA THR A 89 4.80 -1.73 -5.30
C THR A 89 3.75 -2.85 -5.22
N ILE A 90 2.57 -2.68 -5.83
CA ILE A 90 1.52 -3.73 -5.85
C ILE A 90 1.92 -4.91 -6.73
N GLU A 91 2.59 -4.68 -7.86
CA GLU A 91 3.10 -5.75 -8.71
C GLU A 91 4.06 -6.67 -7.94
N ILE A 92 4.90 -6.09 -7.08
CA ILE A 92 5.86 -6.83 -6.25
C ILE A 92 5.15 -7.48 -5.05
N GLN A 93 4.30 -6.73 -4.35
CA GLN A 93 3.59 -7.16 -3.15
C GLN A 93 2.10 -6.80 -3.26
N PRO A 94 1.25 -7.74 -3.72
CA PRO A 94 -0.18 -7.48 -3.92
C PRO A 94 -0.91 -7.04 -2.64
N ASP A 95 -0.48 -7.57 -1.49
CA ASP A 95 -1.05 -7.27 -0.17
C ASP A 95 -0.34 -6.10 0.54
N HIS A 96 0.26 -5.16 -0.20
CA HIS A 96 0.90 -3.99 0.39
C HIS A 96 -0.15 -3.05 1.01
N ALA A 97 -0.05 -2.83 2.32
CA ALA A 97 -1.09 -2.16 3.11
C ALA A 97 -1.53 -0.78 2.58
N THR A 98 -0.56 0.03 2.14
CA THR A 98 -0.78 1.44 1.77
C THR A 98 -0.97 1.67 0.27
N ALA A 99 -0.38 0.84 -0.59
CA ALA A 99 -0.22 1.16 -2.01
C ALA A 99 -1.56 1.30 -2.74
N ALA A 100 -2.50 0.39 -2.47
CA ALA A 100 -3.81 0.41 -3.11
C ALA A 100 -4.64 1.64 -2.71
N GLN A 101 -4.48 2.11 -1.47
CA GLN A 101 -5.12 3.35 -1.02
C GLN A 101 -4.52 4.56 -1.72
N MET A 102 -3.19 4.64 -1.80
CA MET A 102 -2.49 5.76 -2.43
C MET A 102 -2.79 5.87 -3.93
N ILE A 103 -2.89 4.75 -4.65
CA ILE A 103 -3.31 4.75 -6.06
C ILE A 103 -4.71 5.37 -6.21
N ARG A 104 -5.69 4.94 -5.40
CA ARG A 104 -7.04 5.48 -5.45
C ARG A 104 -7.08 6.97 -5.12
N GLN A 105 -6.28 7.39 -4.14
CA GLN A 105 -6.18 8.81 -3.77
C GLN A 105 -5.62 9.63 -4.94
N LEU A 106 -4.49 9.20 -5.52
CA LEU A 106 -3.87 9.85 -6.67
C LEU A 106 -4.82 9.91 -7.87
N GLU A 107 -5.54 8.82 -8.17
CA GLU A 107 -6.54 8.80 -9.25
C GLU A 107 -7.73 9.75 -8.99
N THR A 108 -8.06 10.02 -7.72
CA THR A 108 -9.16 10.93 -7.35
C THR A 108 -8.71 12.40 -7.41
N GLU A 109 -7.56 12.71 -6.80
CA GLU A 109 -7.07 14.08 -6.60
C GLU A 109 -6.32 14.62 -7.82
N HIS A 110 -5.67 13.74 -8.59
CA HIS A 110 -4.75 14.11 -9.68
C HIS A 110 -5.05 13.36 -10.98
N SER A 111 -6.33 13.06 -11.24
CA SER A 111 -6.79 12.29 -12.40
C SER A 111 -6.24 12.78 -13.74
N THR A 112 -6.23 14.09 -13.97
CA THR A 112 -5.75 14.71 -15.23
C THR A 112 -4.26 14.48 -15.46
N GLN A 113 -3.44 14.52 -14.40
CA GLN A 113 -1.99 14.35 -14.49
C GLN A 113 -1.59 12.89 -14.70
N ILE A 114 -2.42 11.95 -14.24
CA ILE A 114 -2.15 10.51 -14.29
C ILE A 114 -2.78 9.85 -15.51
N ALA A 115 -3.79 10.47 -16.14
CA ALA A 115 -4.58 9.89 -17.23
C ALA A 115 -3.73 9.22 -18.33
N ALA A 116 -2.69 9.90 -18.83
CA ALA A 116 -1.83 9.36 -19.88
C ALA A 116 -1.03 8.12 -19.42
N VAL A 117 -0.53 8.13 -18.18
CA VAL A 117 0.24 7.02 -17.63
C VAL A 117 -0.65 5.82 -17.32
N ARG A 118 -1.86 6.08 -16.82
CA ARG A 118 -2.87 5.06 -16.56
C ARG A 118 -3.30 4.38 -17.86
N GLU A 119 -3.52 5.15 -18.92
CA GLU A 119 -3.84 4.61 -20.24
C GLU A 119 -2.69 3.77 -20.82
N ASP A 120 -1.45 4.24 -20.72
CA ASP A 120 -0.25 3.48 -21.13
C ASP A 120 -0.13 2.16 -20.36
N TRP A 121 -0.37 2.16 -19.05
CA TRP A 121 -0.36 0.95 -18.23
C TRP A 121 -1.48 -0.03 -18.64
N LEU A 122 -2.70 0.48 -18.85
CA LEU A 122 -3.83 -0.34 -19.34
C LEU A 122 -3.57 -0.94 -20.74
N LYS A 123 -2.92 -0.19 -21.64
CA LYS A 123 -2.57 -0.64 -22.99
C LYS A 123 -1.53 -1.75 -23.00
N ARG A 124 -0.49 -1.63 -22.17
CA ARG A 124 0.50 -2.71 -21.98
C ARG A 124 -0.17 -3.97 -21.42
N GLY A 125 -1.31 -3.79 -20.75
CA GLY A 125 -2.03 -4.86 -20.08
C GLY A 125 -1.21 -5.41 -18.92
N ASN A 126 -1.76 -6.42 -18.25
CA ASN A 126 -1.08 -7.09 -17.14
C ASN A 126 0.12 -7.96 -17.60
N THR A 127 0.66 -7.73 -18.81
CA THR A 127 1.76 -8.50 -19.41
C THR A 127 3.09 -8.28 -18.70
N ALA A 128 3.19 -7.24 -17.86
CA ALA A 128 4.33 -7.03 -16.95
C ALA A 128 4.41 -8.08 -15.83
N LEU A 129 3.36 -8.86 -15.60
CA LEU A 129 3.43 -10.08 -14.81
C LEU A 129 3.69 -11.27 -15.74
N PRO A 130 4.93 -11.80 -15.84
CA PRO A 130 5.02 -13.23 -15.88
C PRO A 130 4.32 -13.68 -14.60
N ARG A 131 3.06 -14.12 -14.73
CA ARG A 131 2.37 -14.89 -13.72
C ARG A 131 3.19 -16.17 -13.63
N ALA A 132 4.34 -16.11 -12.95
CA ALA A 132 4.95 -17.26 -12.37
C ALA A 132 3.82 -17.80 -11.51
N GLN A 133 3.14 -18.82 -12.04
CA GLN A 133 2.35 -19.73 -11.24
C GLN A 133 3.36 -20.34 -10.26
N LEU A 134 3.72 -19.58 -9.23
CA LEU A 134 3.98 -20.09 -7.91
C LEU A 134 2.63 -20.68 -7.53
N GLU A 135 2.36 -21.88 -8.06
CA GLU A 135 1.32 -22.74 -7.57
C GLU A 135 1.44 -22.67 -6.04
N PRO A 136 0.38 -22.25 -5.33
CA PRO A 136 0.43 -22.20 -3.89
C PRO A 136 0.92 -23.57 -3.46
N ARG A 137 2.07 -23.62 -2.77
CA ARG A 137 2.60 -24.86 -2.21
C ARG A 137 1.43 -25.48 -1.47
N ARG A 138 0.80 -26.49 -2.10
CA ARG A 138 -0.17 -27.35 -1.45
C ARG A 138 0.61 -27.84 -0.25
N SER A 139 0.23 -27.34 0.91
CA SER A 139 0.80 -27.73 2.17
C SER A 139 0.85 -29.24 2.17
N VAL A 140 2.04 -29.81 2.01
CA VAL A 140 2.31 -31.22 2.30
C VAL A 140 2.32 -31.31 3.82
N ALA A 141 1.15 -31.04 4.41
CA ALA A 141 0.87 -31.29 5.80
C ALA A 141 0.47 -32.77 5.87
N LYS A 142 1.40 -33.58 6.40
CA LYS A 142 1.18 -34.90 6.99
C LYS A 142 0.36 -35.89 6.15
N ALA A 143 1.05 -36.62 5.28
CA ALA A 143 0.66 -37.97 4.90
C ALA A 143 1.65 -38.99 5.50
N ASP A 144 1.89 -38.89 6.82
CA ASP A 144 2.58 -39.90 7.63
C ASP A 144 1.65 -40.31 8.77
N ALA A 145 0.60 -41.05 8.43
CA ALA A 145 -0.13 -41.94 9.34
C ALA A 145 -1.02 -42.84 8.47
N VAL A 146 -1.07 -44.12 8.81
CA VAL A 146 -1.83 -45.20 8.16
C VAL A 146 -1.11 -45.87 6.99
N ARG A 147 -0.14 -46.71 7.34
CA ARG A 147 0.06 -47.98 6.64
C ARG A 147 0.33 -49.06 7.68
N ASP A 148 -0.76 -49.56 8.24
CA ASP A 148 -0.81 -50.79 9.01
C ASP A 148 -1.42 -51.85 8.08
N SER A 149 -0.59 -52.76 7.57
CA SER A 149 -0.99 -54.02 6.90
C SER A 149 0.28 -54.83 6.61
N SER A 150 0.44 -55.92 7.35
CA SER A 150 1.44 -56.98 7.24
C SER A 150 1.56 -57.58 5.82
N PRO A 151 2.64 -58.34 5.52
CA PRO A 151 2.53 -59.79 5.72
C PRO A 151 3.81 -60.53 6.19
N THR A 152 3.56 -61.57 6.98
CA THR A 152 4.06 -62.96 6.87
C THR A 152 5.55 -63.25 6.64
N GLU A 153 6.18 -63.77 7.70
CA GLU A 153 7.02 -64.99 7.77
C GLU A 153 7.82 -65.44 6.52
N ALA A 154 9.16 -65.47 6.63
CA ALA A 154 9.93 -66.73 6.79
C ALA A 154 11.47 -66.53 6.73
N SER A 155 12.13 -67.25 7.65
CA SER A 155 13.47 -67.87 7.57
C SER A 155 14.79 -67.06 7.65
N GLN A 156 15.48 -67.32 8.79
CA GLN A 156 16.87 -67.83 8.92
C GLN A 156 18.02 -66.96 8.34
N ALA A 157 19.17 -66.73 8.98
CA ALA A 157 19.79 -67.15 10.24
C ALA A 157 21.08 -66.31 10.41
N THR A 158 21.75 -66.49 11.56
CA THR A 158 23.20 -66.28 11.82
C THR A 158 23.58 -65.01 12.60
N THR A 159 23.71 -65.19 13.91
CA THR A 159 24.61 -64.46 14.85
C THR A 159 26.09 -64.71 14.45
N PRO A 160 27.09 -63.90 14.85
CA PRO A 160 27.38 -63.68 16.27
C PRO A 160 27.90 -62.28 16.68
N ALA A 161 27.62 -62.00 17.95
CA ALA A 161 28.51 -61.44 18.97
C ALA A 161 29.35 -60.17 18.69
N GLY A 162 29.07 -59.16 19.52
CA GLY A 162 30.11 -58.54 20.32
C GLY A 162 30.56 -57.15 19.90
N SER A 163 29.96 -56.11 20.49
CA SER A 163 30.75 -54.96 20.97
C SER A 163 29.94 -54.18 22.00
N MET A 164 30.30 -54.39 23.26
CA MET A 164 29.97 -53.48 24.35
C MET A 164 30.75 -52.17 24.21
N ALA A 165 30.21 -51.14 24.86
CA ALA A 165 30.89 -49.95 25.35
C ALA A 165 31.32 -48.87 24.33
N ARG A 166 30.63 -47.73 24.36
CA ARG A 166 31.07 -46.58 25.18
C ARG A 166 30.03 -45.47 25.17
N ALA A 167 29.62 -45.10 26.37
CA ALA A 167 29.03 -43.81 26.66
C ALA A 167 30.19 -42.80 26.77
N ASP A 168 30.23 -41.82 25.87
CA ASP A 168 31.04 -40.63 26.07
C ASP A 168 30.10 -39.47 26.42
N GLY A 169 30.18 -39.08 27.69
CA GLY A 169 29.52 -37.90 28.23
C GLY A 169 30.16 -36.65 27.68
N ALA A 170 29.36 -35.83 27.00
CA ALA A 170 29.72 -34.46 26.69
C ALA A 170 29.69 -33.63 27.98
N THR A 171 30.87 -33.37 28.52
CA THR A 171 31.11 -32.43 29.60
C THR A 171 30.85 -31.01 29.10
N LEU A 172 29.84 -30.36 29.67
CA LEU A 172 29.63 -28.92 29.60
C LEU A 172 30.79 -28.24 30.37
N ALA A 173 31.80 -27.77 29.63
CA ALA A 173 32.83 -26.90 30.18
C ALA A 173 32.19 -25.58 30.59
N ALA A 174 32.10 -25.35 31.91
CA ALA A 174 31.76 -24.07 32.48
C ALA A 174 32.79 -23.02 32.03
N ARG A 175 32.31 -21.97 31.35
CA ARG A 175 33.11 -20.78 31.02
C ARG A 175 33.46 -20.04 32.31
N ASP A 176 34.74 -19.76 32.45
CA ASP A 176 35.34 -18.95 33.52
C ASP A 176 34.80 -17.51 33.47
N PRO A 177 34.16 -16.98 34.53
CA PRO A 177 33.55 -15.65 34.54
C PRO A 177 34.55 -14.49 34.71
N ARG A 178 35.86 -14.69 34.46
CA ARG A 178 36.90 -13.65 34.63
C ARG A 178 37.55 -13.16 33.34
N GLU A 179 37.00 -13.47 32.18
CA GLU A 179 37.54 -12.94 30.92
C GLU A 179 37.03 -11.49 30.68
N PRO A 180 37.91 -10.47 30.70
CA PRO A 180 37.51 -9.08 30.48
C PRO A 180 37.03 -8.91 29.04
N ALA A 181 35.87 -8.26 28.88
CA ALA A 181 35.25 -8.02 27.58
C ALA A 181 36.24 -7.32 26.61
N PRO A 182 36.33 -7.77 25.34
CA PRO A 182 37.20 -7.15 24.35
C PRO A 182 36.78 -5.69 24.14
N GLN A 183 37.73 -4.77 24.31
CA GLN A 183 37.48 -3.35 24.12
C GLN A 183 37.13 -3.06 22.65
N PRO A 184 36.10 -2.24 22.38
CA PRO A 184 35.70 -1.90 21.02
C PRO A 184 36.84 -1.17 20.30
N ALA A 185 37.17 -1.65 19.10
CA ALA A 185 38.21 -1.06 18.26
C ALA A 185 37.89 0.41 17.96
N LYS A 186 38.90 1.28 18.12
CA LYS A 186 38.80 2.71 17.80
C LYS A 186 38.40 2.90 16.33
N PRO A 187 37.42 3.76 16.03
CA PRO A 187 37.00 4.00 14.65
C PRO A 187 38.15 4.61 13.83
N PRO A 188 38.28 4.24 12.54
CA PRO A 188 39.30 4.79 11.67
C PRO A 188 39.12 6.30 11.47
N PRO A 189 40.21 7.05 11.24
CA PRO A 189 40.16 8.50 11.06
C PRO A 189 39.34 8.86 9.82
N ARG A 190 38.43 9.83 9.97
CA ARG A 190 37.60 10.36 8.88
C ARG A 190 38.50 10.92 7.76
N PRO A 191 38.21 10.60 6.49
CA PRO A 191 38.92 11.20 5.36
C PRO A 191 38.66 12.72 5.34
N ARG A 192 39.75 13.49 5.20
CA ARG A 192 39.70 14.95 5.08
C ARG A 192 38.94 15.34 3.81
N ARG A 193 37.91 16.17 3.99
CA ARG A 193 37.10 16.76 2.93
C ARG A 193 37.98 17.70 2.10
N PRO A 194 38.08 17.54 0.77
CA PRO A 194 38.84 18.46 -0.07
C PRO A 194 38.16 19.83 -0.07
N GLU A 195 38.93 20.85 0.26
CA GLU A 195 38.53 22.26 0.19
C GLU A 195 38.26 22.62 -1.27
N ARG A 196 37.03 23.09 -1.52
CA ARG A 196 36.56 23.50 -2.84
C ARG A 196 37.08 24.91 -3.07
N SER A 197 38.05 25.03 -3.97
CA SER A 197 38.69 26.28 -4.37
C SER A 197 37.68 27.30 -4.91
N GLU A 198 37.56 28.43 -4.21
CA GLU A 198 36.93 29.67 -4.64
C GLU A 198 37.74 30.33 -5.76
N SER A 199 37.52 29.91 -7.00
CA SER A 199 38.10 30.60 -8.15
C SER A 199 37.27 30.38 -9.39
N GLN A 200 36.03 30.89 -9.39
CA GLN A 200 35.22 31.13 -10.59
C GLN A 200 34.02 32.04 -10.25
N ARG A 201 34.32 33.26 -9.82
CA ARG A 201 33.35 34.37 -9.80
C ARG A 201 33.88 35.46 -10.73
N LYS A 202 33.64 35.30 -12.03
CA LYS A 202 33.95 36.30 -13.06
C LYS A 202 32.65 36.76 -13.71
N THR A 203 32.23 37.94 -13.26
CA THR A 203 31.77 39.08 -14.06
C THR A 203 30.78 38.81 -15.19
N ARG A 204 29.52 39.18 -14.96
CA ARG A 204 28.64 39.74 -16.00
C ARG A 204 27.97 40.99 -15.44
N GLU A 205 28.30 42.12 -16.06
CA GLU A 205 27.70 43.44 -15.86
C GLU A 205 26.24 43.50 -16.33
N PRO A 206 25.45 44.46 -15.82
CA PRO A 206 24.11 44.76 -16.31
C PRO A 206 24.17 45.80 -17.43
N THR A 207 23.29 45.69 -18.42
CA THR A 207 23.04 46.78 -19.37
C THR A 207 21.55 47.08 -19.40
N ASP A 208 21.22 48.28 -18.93
CA ASP A 208 19.93 48.93 -19.07
C ASP A 208 19.59 49.24 -20.53
N LYS A 209 18.31 49.09 -20.92
CA LYS A 209 17.63 50.04 -21.82
C LYS A 209 16.11 49.84 -21.87
N ILE A 210 15.43 50.66 -21.07
CA ILE A 210 14.30 51.54 -21.40
C ILE A 210 13.51 51.23 -22.70
N THR A 211 12.19 51.00 -22.57
CA THR A 211 11.19 51.77 -23.34
C THR A 211 9.83 51.75 -22.64
N ALA A 212 9.38 52.93 -22.22
CA ALA A 212 8.03 53.21 -21.76
C ALA A 212 7.08 53.41 -22.96
N ARG A 213 5.80 53.04 -22.79
CA ARG A 213 4.71 53.57 -23.62
C ARG A 213 3.46 53.75 -22.78
N ALA A 214 2.96 54.98 -22.80
CA ALA A 214 1.78 55.49 -22.12
C ALA A 214 0.49 55.30 -22.96
N ALA A 215 -0.65 55.22 -22.28
CA ALA A 215 -1.98 55.76 -22.61
C ALA A 215 -2.93 55.30 -21.47
N ASP A 216 -3.31 56.15 -20.52
CA ASP A 216 -4.46 57.08 -20.55
C ASP A 216 -5.77 56.46 -21.04
N THR A 217 -6.71 56.20 -20.12
CA THR A 217 -8.00 56.93 -20.10
C THR A 217 -8.71 56.77 -18.77
N SER A 218 -8.99 57.94 -18.17
CA SER A 218 -9.91 58.24 -17.09
C SER A 218 -11.38 58.03 -17.48
N THR A 219 -12.22 57.59 -16.53
CA THR A 219 -13.50 58.27 -16.32
C THR A 219 -13.93 58.20 -14.85
N ASP A 220 -14.11 59.41 -14.32
CA ASP A 220 -14.58 59.84 -13.01
C ASP A 220 -16.12 59.90 -13.00
N SER A 221 -16.75 59.62 -11.85
CA SER A 221 -18.08 60.14 -11.45
C SER A 221 -18.42 59.67 -10.03
N ALA A 222 -17.96 60.46 -9.06
CA ALA A 222 -18.68 61.15 -7.98
C ALA A 222 -19.85 60.49 -7.16
N PRO A 223 -20.12 61.03 -5.96
CA PRO A 223 -20.71 60.31 -4.83
C PRO A 223 -22.18 60.67 -4.56
N GLY A 224 -22.89 59.77 -3.87
CA GLY A 224 -24.20 60.03 -3.27
C GLY A 224 -24.23 59.57 -1.82
N GLU A 225 -24.13 60.52 -0.90
CA GLU A 225 -24.58 60.38 0.49
C GLU A 225 -26.12 60.48 0.52
N GLU A 226 -26.79 59.57 1.23
CA GLU A 226 -27.97 59.89 2.05
C GLU A 226 -28.16 58.86 3.18
N PRO A 227 -28.85 59.24 4.29
CA PRO A 227 -28.68 58.64 5.61
C PRO A 227 -29.91 57.84 6.07
N VAL A 228 -29.75 56.60 6.56
CA VAL A 228 -30.88 55.85 7.17
C VAL A 228 -30.42 54.88 8.28
N VAL A 229 -30.75 55.29 9.52
CA VAL A 229 -31.43 54.52 10.59
C VAL A 229 -30.70 53.37 11.32
N HIS A 230 -30.59 53.58 12.64
CA HIS A 230 -30.46 52.57 13.69
C HIS A 230 -31.50 51.44 13.55
N SER A 231 -31.08 50.17 13.65
CA SER A 231 -31.57 49.21 14.67
C SER A 231 -31.23 47.74 14.37
N GLU A 232 -31.20 46.99 15.46
CA GLU A 232 -31.43 45.54 15.57
C GLU A 232 -30.25 44.54 15.36
N ARG A 233 -29.79 44.07 16.54
CA ARG A 233 -29.33 42.70 16.87
C ARG A 233 -29.25 41.70 15.72
N PRO A 234 -28.11 41.01 15.52
CA PRO A 234 -28.06 39.89 14.59
C PRO A 234 -28.81 38.69 15.18
N ALA A 235 -29.96 38.39 14.57
CA ALA A 235 -30.65 37.12 14.71
C ALA A 235 -29.77 35.97 14.18
N LYS A 236 -29.84 34.82 14.86
CA LYS A 236 -29.24 33.54 14.46
C LYS A 236 -29.50 33.27 12.97
N ARG A 237 -28.42 33.22 12.18
CA ARG A 237 -28.46 32.71 10.80
C ARG A 237 -29.02 31.27 10.80
N PRO A 238 -30.02 30.94 9.98
CA PRO A 238 -30.40 29.56 9.74
C PRO A 238 -29.24 28.84 9.05
N ALA A 239 -28.88 27.67 9.57
CA ALA A 239 -27.88 26.81 8.96
C ALA A 239 -28.35 26.42 7.56
N MET A 240 -27.67 26.93 6.52
CA MET A 240 -27.87 26.45 5.17
C MET A 240 -27.36 25.00 5.09
N HIS A 241 -28.29 24.04 5.07
CA HIS A 241 -28.01 22.67 4.69
C HIS A 241 -27.71 22.60 3.19
N GLY A 242 -26.48 22.96 2.81
CA GLY A 242 -25.93 22.64 1.50
C GLY A 242 -25.87 21.13 1.36
N GLY A 243 -26.83 20.55 0.64
CA GLY A 243 -26.86 19.12 0.35
C GLY A 243 -25.56 18.73 -0.37
N ALA A 244 -24.75 17.88 0.28
CA ALA A 244 -23.55 17.34 -0.35
C ALA A 244 -23.92 16.68 -1.70
N PRO A 245 -23.12 16.90 -2.75
CA PRO A 245 -23.44 16.43 -4.09
C PRO A 245 -23.59 14.91 -4.11
N SER A 246 -24.79 14.46 -4.49
CA SER A 246 -25.05 13.05 -4.77
C SER A 246 -24.32 12.68 -6.06
N LEU A 247 -23.19 11.99 -5.96
CA LEU A 247 -22.47 11.44 -7.11
C LEU A 247 -23.23 10.22 -7.64
N ALA A 248 -24.32 10.44 -8.37
CA ALA A 248 -24.98 9.43 -9.17
C ALA A 248 -24.30 9.38 -10.54
N GLY A 249 -23.29 8.52 -10.68
CA GLY A 249 -22.70 8.19 -11.98
C GLY A 249 -23.40 6.99 -12.58
N GLU A 250 -23.70 7.01 -13.88
CA GLU A 250 -24.49 6.01 -14.63
C GLU A 250 -23.93 4.56 -14.62
N ASN A 251 -22.84 4.28 -13.91
CA ASN A 251 -22.24 2.94 -13.80
C ASN A 251 -21.94 2.49 -12.36
N THR A 252 -22.47 3.19 -11.34
CA THR A 252 -22.29 2.74 -9.96
C THR A 252 -23.37 1.72 -9.58
N ALA A 253 -22.97 0.61 -8.95
CA ALA A 253 -23.89 -0.43 -8.44
C ALA A 253 -24.88 0.06 -7.35
N PHE A 254 -24.87 1.35 -7.02
CA PHE A 254 -25.68 2.00 -6.00
C PHE A 254 -26.50 3.12 -6.64
N GLN A 255 -27.76 3.24 -6.23
CA GLN A 255 -28.66 4.30 -6.69
C GLN A 255 -28.32 5.64 -6.03
N VAL A 256 -27.94 5.60 -4.74
CA VAL A 256 -27.56 6.78 -3.96
C VAL A 256 -26.33 6.45 -3.13
N VAL A 257 -25.37 7.37 -3.08
CA VAL A 257 -24.22 7.30 -2.18
C VAL A 257 -24.19 8.55 -1.31
N ARG A 258 -24.13 8.36 0.01
CA ARG A 258 -24.06 9.44 1.00
C ARG A 258 -22.81 9.31 1.85
N THR A 259 -22.31 10.45 2.32
CA THR A 259 -21.16 10.54 3.20
C THR A 259 -21.57 11.20 4.49
N TYR A 260 -21.23 10.57 5.62
CA TYR A 260 -21.50 11.05 6.97
C TYR A 260 -20.18 11.14 7.75
N SER A 261 -20.07 12.08 8.67
CA SER A 261 -18.89 12.17 9.55
C SER A 261 -19.27 12.61 10.96
N LEU A 262 -18.52 12.14 11.96
CA LEU A 262 -18.63 12.64 13.34
C LEU A 262 -17.72 13.84 13.60
N GLN A 263 -16.58 13.96 12.90
CA GLN A 263 -15.58 15.00 13.16
C GLN A 263 -15.45 16.01 12.00
N ASP A 264 -15.64 15.59 10.75
CA ASP A 264 -15.52 16.47 9.60
C ASP A 264 -16.83 17.27 9.41
N GLN A 265 -16.77 18.56 9.74
CA GLN A 265 -17.93 19.47 9.67
C GLN A 265 -18.50 19.64 8.25
N ARG A 266 -17.76 19.24 7.21
CA ARG A 266 -18.25 19.27 5.83
C ARG A 266 -19.34 18.23 5.58
N PHE A 267 -19.39 17.17 6.38
CA PHE A 267 -20.37 16.10 6.23
C PHE A 267 -21.32 16.04 7.43
N PRO A 268 -22.62 15.83 7.20
CA PRO A 268 -23.56 15.77 8.29
C PRO A 268 -23.36 14.50 9.12
N ARG A 269 -23.56 14.60 10.45
CA ARG A 269 -23.66 13.43 11.33
C ARG A 269 -24.99 12.68 11.15
N THR A 270 -26.05 13.42 10.82
CA THR A 270 -27.41 12.91 10.60
C THR A 270 -27.99 13.55 9.36
N GLY A 271 -28.60 12.78 8.48
CA GLY A 271 -29.18 13.31 7.25
C GLY A 271 -29.97 12.28 6.46
N ASP A 272 -30.74 12.76 5.50
CA ASP A 272 -31.61 11.92 4.68
C ASP A 272 -30.80 10.95 3.84
N ALA A 273 -31.11 9.66 3.98
CA ALA A 273 -30.47 8.58 3.27
C ALA A 273 -31.21 8.29 1.97
N ILE A 274 -32.37 7.64 2.06
CA ILE A 274 -33.21 7.22 0.94
C ILE A 274 -34.65 6.95 1.39
N ASP A 275 -35.64 7.24 0.53
CA ASP A 275 -37.05 6.88 0.72
C ASP A 275 -37.60 7.18 2.14
N GLY A 276 -37.47 8.43 2.58
CA GLY A 276 -37.96 8.88 3.90
C GLY A 276 -37.23 8.28 5.11
N ILE A 277 -36.10 7.59 4.90
CA ILE A 277 -35.22 7.11 5.97
C ILE A 277 -34.10 8.12 6.19
N THR A 278 -33.92 8.50 7.44
CA THR A 278 -32.80 9.33 7.92
C THR A 278 -31.77 8.40 8.55
N LEU A 279 -30.49 8.60 8.23
CA LEU A 279 -29.39 7.87 8.85
C LEU A 279 -28.66 8.78 9.83
N LYS A 280 -28.37 8.25 11.02
CA LYS A 280 -27.56 8.92 12.05
C LYS A 280 -26.32 8.10 12.36
N LEU A 281 -25.15 8.65 12.04
CA LEU A 281 -23.87 8.06 12.42
C LEU A 281 -23.66 8.23 13.93
N LYS A 282 -23.42 7.10 14.61
CA LYS A 282 -23.23 7.07 16.06
C LYS A 282 -21.77 7.05 16.40
N ASP A 283 -21.09 6.01 15.94
CA ASP A 283 -19.69 5.75 16.23
C ASP A 283 -18.98 5.07 15.06
N THR A 284 -17.66 5.16 15.07
CA THR A 284 -16.78 4.35 14.23
C THR A 284 -15.54 3.99 15.03
N ASP A 285 -15.41 2.71 15.33
CA ASP A 285 -14.30 2.16 16.13
C ASP A 285 -13.40 1.33 15.21
N GLU A 286 -12.11 1.29 15.53
CA GLU A 286 -11.16 0.37 14.89
C GLU A 286 -10.75 -0.68 15.92
N ASP A 287 -11.09 -1.94 15.63
CA ASP A 287 -10.72 -3.09 16.44
C ASP A 287 -9.91 -4.07 15.58
N ASP A 288 -8.69 -4.38 16.00
CA ASP A 288 -7.73 -5.21 15.25
C ASP A 288 -7.54 -4.81 13.77
N GLY A 289 -7.51 -3.50 13.48
CA GLY A 289 -7.38 -2.98 12.12
C GLY A 289 -8.64 -3.08 11.27
N VAL A 290 -9.77 -3.50 11.85
CA VAL A 290 -11.07 -3.56 11.19
C VAL A 290 -11.93 -2.41 11.70
N ILE A 291 -12.35 -1.53 10.78
CA ILE A 291 -13.24 -0.41 11.12
C ILE A 291 -14.69 -0.92 11.18
N GLU A 292 -15.30 -0.73 12.35
CA GLU A 292 -16.66 -1.08 12.67
C GLU A 292 -17.53 0.18 12.77
N VAL A 293 -18.69 0.17 12.11
CA VAL A 293 -19.56 1.35 12.01
C VAL A 293 -20.88 1.12 12.74
N ASP A 294 -21.22 2.05 13.63
CA ASP A 294 -22.49 2.08 14.35
C ASP A 294 -23.42 3.16 13.75
N VAL A 295 -24.60 2.74 13.27
CA VAL A 295 -25.60 3.64 12.68
C VAL A 295 -27.00 3.37 13.23
N ASP A 296 -27.76 4.44 13.42
CA ASP A 296 -29.20 4.38 13.65
C ASP A 296 -29.93 4.72 12.34
N LEU A 297 -30.92 3.90 11.97
CA LEU A 297 -31.88 4.19 10.91
C LEU A 297 -33.16 4.73 11.55
N LEU A 298 -33.64 5.86 11.07
CA LEU A 298 -34.84 6.55 11.57
C LEU A 298 -35.86 6.74 10.46
N LYS A 299 -37.15 6.61 10.78
CA LYS A 299 -38.29 6.89 9.90
C LYS A 299 -39.21 7.88 10.61
N GLY A 300 -39.40 9.08 10.04
CA GLY A 300 -40.18 10.13 10.69
C GLY A 300 -39.64 10.56 12.06
N GLY A 301 -38.32 10.47 12.26
CA GLY A 301 -37.66 10.76 13.55
C GLY A 301 -37.67 9.61 14.57
N GLU A 302 -38.45 8.55 14.34
CA GLU A 302 -38.45 7.36 15.20
C GLU A 302 -37.36 6.38 14.75
N ARG A 303 -36.59 5.84 15.69
CA ARG A 303 -35.54 4.86 15.39
C ARG A 303 -36.16 3.50 15.08
N ILE A 304 -36.08 3.09 13.81
CA ILE A 304 -36.58 1.78 13.36
C ILE A 304 -35.56 0.66 13.53
N ARG A 305 -34.25 0.96 13.48
CA ARG A 305 -33.19 -0.05 13.61
C ARG A 305 -31.91 0.56 14.14
N LYS A 306 -31.31 -0.09 15.14
CA LYS A 306 -29.93 0.15 15.57
C LYS A 306 -29.03 -0.89 14.92
N VAL A 307 -28.02 -0.44 14.18
CA VAL A 307 -27.02 -1.29 13.54
C VAL A 307 -25.72 -1.10 14.29
N ARG A 308 -25.14 -2.18 14.77
CA ARG A 308 -23.85 -2.17 15.44
C ARG A 308 -22.82 -2.95 14.63
N ALA A 309 -21.56 -2.57 14.75
CA ALA A 309 -20.43 -3.32 14.21
C ALA A 309 -20.53 -3.60 12.70
N LEU A 310 -21.08 -2.67 11.91
CA LEU A 310 -21.21 -2.87 10.47
C LEU A 310 -19.87 -2.59 9.78
N ARG A 311 -19.25 -3.65 9.25
CA ARG A 311 -17.93 -3.57 8.60
C ARG A 311 -18.01 -3.05 7.17
N VAL A 312 -16.89 -2.49 6.70
CA VAL A 312 -16.71 -2.11 5.28
C VAL A 312 -16.95 -3.33 4.37
N GLY A 313 -17.74 -3.13 3.31
CA GLY A 313 -18.18 -4.18 2.38
C GLY A 313 -19.36 -5.03 2.86
N ARG A 314 -19.76 -4.95 4.14
CA ARG A 314 -20.97 -5.61 4.63
C ARG A 314 -22.21 -4.79 4.28
N SER A 315 -23.31 -5.51 4.12
CA SER A 315 -24.59 -4.94 3.70
C SER A 315 -25.72 -5.32 4.64
N LEU A 316 -26.70 -4.44 4.76
CA LEU A 316 -27.91 -4.60 5.56
C LEU A 316 -29.13 -4.25 4.72
N THR A 317 -30.19 -5.05 4.79
CA THR A 317 -31.47 -4.72 4.16
C THR A 317 -32.43 -4.07 5.15
N PHE A 318 -33.21 -3.10 4.69
CA PHE A 318 -34.27 -2.44 5.46
C PHE A 318 -35.40 -1.99 4.53
N ARG A 319 -36.57 -1.70 5.12
CA ARG A 319 -37.76 -1.25 4.38
C ARG A 319 -37.89 0.26 4.46
N GLY A 320 -38.00 0.93 3.31
CA GLY A 320 -38.16 2.38 3.22
C GLY A 320 -39.56 2.86 3.59
N ALA A 321 -39.80 4.17 3.50
CA ALA A 321 -41.10 4.76 3.79
C ALA A 321 -42.18 4.31 2.81
N SER A 322 -41.84 4.13 1.53
CA SER A 322 -42.71 3.59 0.48
C SER A 322 -43.09 2.12 0.66
N GLY A 323 -42.36 1.39 1.51
CA GLY A 323 -42.47 -0.05 1.62
C GLY A 323 -41.53 -0.84 0.70
N GLN A 324 -40.76 -0.18 -0.18
CA GLN A 324 -39.67 -0.81 -0.96
C GLN A 324 -38.55 -1.29 -0.03
N THR A 325 -37.93 -2.42 -0.38
CA THR A 325 -36.73 -2.93 0.32
C THR A 325 -35.47 -2.33 -0.29
N TYR A 326 -34.58 -1.85 0.57
CA TYR A 326 -33.28 -1.30 0.18
C TYR A 326 -32.16 -2.06 0.86
N ARG A 327 -31.05 -2.23 0.14
CA ARG A 327 -29.77 -2.70 0.63
C ARG A 327 -28.84 -1.51 0.86
N MET A 328 -28.41 -1.33 2.10
CA MET A 328 -27.36 -0.42 2.52
C MET A 328 -26.02 -1.16 2.58
N THR A 329 -24.96 -0.60 2.01
CA THR A 329 -23.59 -1.16 2.08
C THR A 329 -22.61 -0.10 2.51
N ILE A 330 -21.72 -0.43 3.46
CA ILE A 330 -20.60 0.45 3.82
C ILE A 330 -19.54 0.34 2.71
N ILE A 331 -19.34 1.40 1.94
CA ILE A 331 -18.39 1.42 0.83
C ILE A 331 -16.97 1.67 1.36
N SER A 332 -16.84 2.64 2.26
CA SER A 332 -15.57 2.96 2.92
C SER A 332 -15.83 3.62 4.27
N ALA A 333 -14.87 3.47 5.17
CA ALA A 333 -14.85 4.14 6.46
C ALA A 333 -13.41 4.61 6.75
N HIS A 334 -13.28 5.76 7.41
CA HIS A 334 -12.00 6.34 7.80
C HIS A 334 -12.03 6.62 9.30
N HIS A 335 -11.19 5.91 10.08
CA HIS A 335 -11.24 5.96 11.55
C HIS A 335 -10.92 7.36 12.09
N ARG A 336 -9.85 8.02 11.61
CA ARG A 336 -9.40 9.29 12.22
C ARG A 336 -10.43 10.40 12.17
N THR A 337 -11.13 10.54 11.05
CA THR A 337 -12.16 11.56 10.86
C THR A 337 -13.55 11.03 11.17
N HIS A 338 -13.66 9.75 11.54
CA HIS A 338 -14.93 9.04 11.71
C HIS A 338 -15.88 9.28 10.54
N THR A 339 -15.35 9.21 9.31
CA THR A 339 -16.10 9.49 8.07
C THR A 339 -16.46 8.19 7.38
N VAL A 340 -17.73 8.03 7.03
CA VAL A 340 -18.26 6.82 6.40
C VAL A 340 -18.99 7.16 5.11
N ARG A 341 -18.71 6.39 4.06
CA ARG A 341 -19.40 6.47 2.77
C ARG A 341 -20.30 5.24 2.61
N ILE A 342 -21.58 5.48 2.43
CA ILE A 342 -22.63 4.47 2.45
C ILE A 342 -23.38 4.50 1.12
N GLY A 343 -23.51 3.33 0.49
CA GLY A 343 -24.28 3.12 -0.73
C GLY A 343 -25.64 2.50 -0.45
N PHE A 344 -26.66 2.93 -1.19
CA PHE A 344 -28.01 2.41 -1.13
C PHE A 344 -28.45 1.90 -2.50
N ARG A 345 -29.12 0.75 -2.54
CA ARG A 345 -29.67 0.14 -3.75
C ARG A 345 -31.04 -0.48 -3.43
N ALA A 346 -32.04 -0.27 -4.28
CA ALA A 346 -33.30 -1.01 -4.17
C ALA A 346 -33.06 -2.50 -4.51
N GLU A 347 -33.66 -3.40 -3.74
CA GLU A 347 -33.71 -4.84 -4.05
C GLU A 347 -34.97 -5.23 -4.81
#